data_AF-A0A5E7Z351-F1
#
_entry.id   AF-A0A5E7Z351-F1
#
_cell.length_a   1.000
_cell.length_b   1.000
_cell.length_c   1.000
_cell.angle_alpha   90.00
_cell.angle_beta   90.00
_cell.angle_gamma   90.00
#
_symmetry.space_group_name_H-M   'P 1'
#
loop_
_entity.id
_entity.type
_entity.pdbx_description
1 polymer ?
#
loop_
_entity_poly.entity_id
_entity_poly.type
_entity_poly.pdbx_seq_one_letter_code
_entity_poly.pdbx_strand_id
1 'polypeptide(L)'
;MVEAMSSALHPPAAAPRQPDLTPGDWLEAGQSLLRRGGLKALKLRPLAEELRVSTGSFYHHFADFDGYQGALAQYFAQDQVTDMVDAIRRATADPVDRIRLLAQTVRRRGMSRLSIAMRAWAESDPRAQAAVERHDDLLMAFLTDCLEQAGFANEEAGVRAYALIALGLGKVHAPHLDMETLMEQLIRILCVPPAK
;
A
#
# COMPACT_ATOMS: atom_id res chain seq x y z
N MET A 1 6.52 71.11 -8.10
CA MET A 1 6.67 70.50 -9.44
C MET A 1 7.73 69.42 -9.29
N VAL A 2 7.38 68.29 -8.67
CA VAL A 2 6.95 67.03 -9.31
C VAL A 2 7.96 66.56 -10.35
N GLU A 3 8.82 65.62 -9.97
CA GLU A 3 9.33 64.62 -10.92
C GLU A 3 9.50 63.28 -10.19
N ALA A 4 9.02 62.24 -10.87
CA ALA A 4 8.51 61.01 -10.32
C ALA A 4 9.59 60.04 -9.79
N MET A 5 9.30 59.43 -8.65
CA MET A 5 9.91 58.18 -8.22
C MET A 5 9.47 57.05 -9.16
N SER A 6 10.29 56.69 -10.14
CA SER A 6 10.09 55.50 -10.95
C SER A 6 10.61 54.28 -10.18
N SER A 7 9.73 53.70 -9.36
CA SER A 7 9.95 52.40 -8.72
C SER A 7 9.88 51.31 -9.79
N ALA A 8 11.04 50.78 -10.18
CA ALA A 8 11.13 49.61 -11.06
C ALA A 8 10.68 48.36 -10.26
N LEU A 9 9.42 47.97 -10.47
CA LEU A 9 8.90 46.66 -10.07
C LEU A 9 9.75 45.56 -10.72
N HIS A 10 10.54 44.87 -9.90
CA HIS A 10 11.11 43.59 -10.29
C HIS A 10 9.96 42.59 -10.49
N PRO A 11 9.93 41.81 -11.59
CA PRO A 11 8.99 40.71 -11.70
C PRO A 11 9.27 39.70 -10.57
N PRO A 12 8.22 39.11 -9.96
CA PRO A 12 8.42 38.08 -8.95
C PRO A 12 9.21 36.93 -9.56
N ALA A 13 10.26 36.48 -8.86
CA ALA A 13 11.04 35.31 -9.24
C ALA A 13 10.10 34.14 -9.50
N ALA A 14 10.23 33.51 -10.68
CA ALA A 14 9.41 32.37 -11.06
C ALA A 14 9.49 31.30 -9.97
N ALA A 15 8.32 30.84 -9.51
CA ALA A 15 8.23 29.75 -8.56
C ALA A 15 9.05 28.56 -9.07
N PRO A 16 9.77 27.83 -8.20
CA PRO A 16 10.54 26.67 -8.62
C PRO A 16 9.62 25.71 -9.39
N ARG A 17 10.04 25.30 -10.59
CA ARG A 17 9.34 24.27 -11.37
C ARG A 17 9.16 23.05 -10.47
N GLN A 18 7.92 22.62 -10.28
CA GLN A 18 7.66 21.34 -9.64
C GLN A 18 8.46 20.26 -10.41
N PRO A 19 9.14 19.34 -9.71
CA PRO A 19 9.81 18.23 -10.37
C PRO A 19 8.82 17.51 -11.29
N ASP A 20 9.26 17.14 -12.49
CA ASP A 20 8.43 16.41 -13.44
C ASP A 20 7.90 15.14 -12.77
N LEU A 21 6.58 14.94 -12.83
CA LEU A 21 5.95 13.75 -12.26
C LEU A 21 6.56 12.49 -12.89
N THR A 22 6.67 11.45 -12.09
CA THR A 22 7.08 10.12 -12.52
C THR A 22 5.84 9.24 -12.73
N PRO A 23 5.95 8.13 -13.48
CA PRO A 23 4.89 7.12 -13.50
C PRO A 23 4.51 6.61 -12.11
N GLY A 24 5.49 6.52 -11.18
CA GLY A 24 5.28 6.13 -9.79
C GLY A 24 4.31 7.05 -9.04
N ASP A 25 4.43 8.36 -9.22
CA ASP A 25 3.54 9.34 -8.57
C ASP A 25 2.07 9.13 -8.95
N TRP A 26 1.82 8.80 -10.22
CA TRP A 26 0.48 8.45 -10.68
C TRP A 26 -0.05 7.16 -10.06
N LEU A 27 0.79 6.13 -9.95
CA LEU A 27 0.40 4.84 -9.36
C LEU A 27 0.11 4.99 -7.85
N GLU A 28 0.90 5.78 -7.13
CA GLU A 28 0.66 6.12 -5.73
C GLU A 28 -0.64 6.90 -5.54
N ALA A 29 -0.93 7.86 -6.42
CA ALA A 29 -2.21 8.58 -6.44
C ALA A 29 -3.39 7.61 -6.70
N GLY A 30 -3.21 6.63 -7.59
CA GLY A 30 -4.18 5.55 -7.82
C GLY A 30 -4.48 4.75 -6.57
N GLN A 31 -3.45 4.28 -5.88
CA GLN A 31 -3.61 3.57 -4.61
C GLN A 31 -4.23 4.45 -3.51
N SER A 32 -3.92 5.76 -3.49
CA SER A 32 -4.58 6.74 -2.62
C SER A 32 -6.10 6.79 -2.86
N LEU A 33 -6.51 6.89 -4.13
CA LEU A 33 -7.93 6.88 -4.50
C LEU A 33 -8.63 5.56 -4.15
N LEU A 34 -7.99 4.42 -4.45
CA LEU A 34 -8.51 3.10 -4.10
C LEU A 34 -8.74 2.94 -2.59
N ARG A 35 -7.79 3.40 -1.76
CA ARG A 35 -7.92 3.36 -0.29
C ARG A 35 -9.10 4.18 0.23
N ARG A 36 -9.44 5.28 -0.43
CA ARG A 36 -10.49 6.22 0.01
C ARG A 36 -11.88 5.85 -0.50
N GLY A 37 -11.99 5.42 -1.76
CA GLY A 37 -13.30 5.24 -2.41
C GLY A 37 -13.42 3.98 -3.27
N GLY A 38 -12.45 3.07 -3.19
CA GLY A 38 -12.42 1.84 -3.99
C GLY A 38 -12.36 2.12 -5.49
N LEU A 39 -12.73 1.12 -6.28
CA LEU A 39 -12.65 1.17 -7.75
C LEU A 39 -13.43 2.35 -8.36
N LYS A 40 -14.56 2.75 -7.77
CA LYS A 40 -15.39 3.86 -8.28
C LYS A 40 -14.67 5.23 -8.25
N ALA A 41 -13.70 5.39 -7.35
CA ALA A 41 -12.90 6.60 -7.23
C ALA A 41 -11.74 6.65 -8.24
N LEU A 42 -11.34 5.51 -8.80
CA LEU A 42 -10.22 5.41 -9.72
C LEU A 42 -10.63 5.92 -11.12
N LYS A 43 -10.38 7.20 -11.37
CA LYS A 43 -10.68 7.88 -12.64
C LYS A 43 -9.60 8.91 -12.95
N LEU A 44 -9.39 9.19 -14.24
CA LEU A 44 -8.35 10.13 -14.70
C LEU A 44 -8.45 11.53 -14.09
N ARG A 45 -9.67 12.09 -14.04
CA ARG A 45 -9.87 13.44 -13.48
C ARG A 45 -9.52 13.52 -11.98
N PRO A 46 -10.04 12.64 -11.11
CA PRO A 46 -9.58 12.55 -9.71
C PRO A 46 -8.08 12.35 -9.53
N LEU A 47 -7.39 11.60 -10.41
CA LEU A 47 -5.92 11.46 -10.36
C LEU A 47 -5.22 12.80 -10.62
N ALA A 48 -5.63 13.48 -11.70
CA ALA A 48 -5.08 14.78 -12.05
C ALA A 48 -5.34 15.82 -10.95
N GLU A 49 -6.51 15.77 -10.32
CA GLU A 49 -6.86 16.60 -9.16
C GLU A 49 -5.99 16.28 -7.92
N GLU A 50 -5.76 15.00 -7.60
CA GLU A 50 -4.88 14.56 -6.50
C GLU A 50 -3.44 15.10 -6.70
N LEU A 51 -2.93 15.01 -7.92
CA LEU A 51 -1.58 15.42 -8.30
C LEU A 51 -1.47 16.92 -8.64
N ARG A 52 -2.59 17.64 -8.67
CA ARG A 52 -2.68 19.07 -9.02
C ARG A 52 -2.09 19.40 -10.41
N VAL A 53 -2.33 18.52 -11.37
CA VAL A 53 -1.89 18.68 -12.77
C VAL A 53 -3.07 18.59 -13.73
N SER A 54 -2.81 18.87 -15.01
CA SER A 54 -3.81 18.66 -16.05
C SER A 54 -3.95 17.17 -16.39
N THR A 55 -5.11 16.77 -16.92
CA THR A 55 -5.27 15.42 -17.49
C THR A 55 -4.38 15.19 -18.71
N GLY A 56 -3.90 16.25 -19.38
CA GLY A 56 -2.94 16.15 -20.47
C GLY A 56 -1.59 15.59 -20.02
N SER A 57 -1.15 15.93 -18.81
CA SER A 57 0.13 15.47 -18.25
C SER A 57 0.19 13.95 -18.08
N PHE A 58 -0.96 13.30 -17.87
CA PHE A 58 -1.06 11.83 -17.76
C PHE A 58 -0.53 11.13 -19.02
N TYR A 59 -0.81 11.66 -20.20
CA TYR A 59 -0.49 11.01 -21.47
C TYR A 59 1.00 11.03 -21.83
N HIS A 60 1.82 11.75 -21.06
CA HIS A 60 3.29 11.62 -21.14
C HIS A 60 3.81 10.34 -20.46
N HIS A 61 3.01 9.73 -19.59
CA HIS A 61 3.39 8.56 -18.78
C HIS A 61 2.63 7.29 -19.18
N PHE A 62 1.35 7.41 -19.53
CA PHE A 62 0.49 6.28 -19.87
C PHE A 62 -0.27 6.56 -21.17
N ALA A 63 -0.32 5.59 -22.07
CA ALA A 63 -0.98 5.74 -23.37
C ALA A 63 -2.49 5.95 -23.21
N ASP A 64 -3.11 5.21 -22.29
CA ASP A 64 -4.53 5.30 -21.97
C ASP A 64 -4.79 4.87 -20.51
N PHE A 65 -6.06 4.94 -20.11
CA PHE A 65 -6.45 4.59 -18.75
C PHE A 65 -6.41 3.08 -18.49
N ASP A 66 -6.58 2.25 -19.52
CA ASP A 66 -6.55 0.80 -19.40
C ASP A 66 -5.13 0.30 -19.12
N GLY A 67 -4.14 0.80 -19.87
CA GLY A 67 -2.73 0.54 -19.63
C GLY A 67 -2.28 1.01 -18.24
N TYR A 68 -2.78 2.16 -17.79
CA TYR A 68 -2.56 2.63 -16.41
C TYR A 68 -3.16 1.70 -15.36
N GLN A 69 -4.37 1.18 -15.56
CA GLN A 69 -4.96 0.18 -14.66
C GLN A 69 -4.10 -1.09 -14.61
N GLY A 70 -3.59 -1.56 -15.75
CA GLY A 70 -2.64 -2.67 -15.78
C GLY A 70 -1.38 -2.40 -14.95
N ALA A 71 -0.76 -1.24 -15.14
CA ALA A 71 0.41 -0.83 -14.37
C ALA A 71 0.11 -0.69 -12.87
N LEU A 72 -1.06 -0.17 -12.50
CA LEU A 72 -1.49 -0.02 -11.10
C LEU A 72 -1.68 -1.37 -10.41
N ALA A 73 -2.28 -2.34 -11.10
CA ALA A 73 -2.43 -3.69 -10.58
C ALA A 73 -1.05 -4.34 -10.36
N GLN A 74 -0.12 -4.20 -11.31
CA GLN A 74 1.24 -4.72 -11.18
C GLN A 74 2.00 -4.07 -10.00
N TYR A 75 1.90 -2.75 -9.86
CA TYR A 75 2.54 -1.97 -8.80
C TYR A 75 2.06 -2.38 -7.39
N PHE A 76 0.79 -2.75 -7.25
CA PHE A 76 0.25 -3.28 -5.99
C PHE A 76 0.94 -4.58 -5.55
N ALA A 77 1.14 -5.52 -6.46
CA ALA A 77 1.59 -6.87 -6.10
C ALA A 77 3.11 -7.00 -6.02
N GLN A 78 3.83 -6.48 -7.01
CA GLN A 78 5.24 -6.81 -7.20
C GLN A 78 6.15 -5.83 -6.47
N ASP A 79 6.12 -4.56 -6.84
CA ASP A 79 7.12 -3.60 -6.39
C ASP A 79 6.90 -3.25 -4.91
N GLN A 80 5.67 -2.94 -4.53
CA GLN A 80 5.38 -2.46 -3.18
C GLN A 80 5.53 -3.54 -2.09
N VAL A 81 5.07 -4.77 -2.35
CA VAL A 81 5.13 -5.85 -1.34
C VAL A 81 6.55 -6.38 -1.19
N THR A 82 7.26 -6.58 -2.29
CA THR A 82 8.64 -7.09 -2.26
C THR A 82 9.55 -6.13 -1.51
N ASP A 83 9.51 -4.84 -1.87
CA ASP A 83 10.33 -3.82 -1.20
C ASP A 83 10.01 -3.70 0.30
N MET A 84 8.73 -3.83 0.66
CA MET A 84 8.29 -3.81 2.05
C MET A 84 8.84 -5.02 2.83
N VAL A 85 8.68 -6.23 2.29
CA VAL A 85 9.16 -7.47 2.93
C VAL A 85 10.67 -7.42 3.09
N ASP A 86 11.40 -6.98 2.07
CA ASP A 86 12.85 -6.87 2.11
C ASP A 86 13.33 -5.84 3.14
N ALA A 87 12.65 -4.70 3.23
CA ALA A 87 12.94 -3.69 4.26
C ALA A 87 12.70 -4.25 5.68
N ILE A 88 11.65 -5.04 5.88
CA ILE A 88 11.34 -5.69 7.17
C ILE A 88 12.41 -6.73 7.52
N ARG A 89 12.82 -7.57 6.56
CA ARG A 89 13.89 -8.58 6.77
C ARG A 89 15.21 -7.94 7.19
N ARG A 90 15.53 -6.75 6.66
CA ARG A 90 16.73 -5.98 7.04
C ARG A 90 16.62 -5.30 8.41
N ALA A 91 15.41 -4.95 8.85
CA ALA A 91 15.20 -4.21 10.08
C ALA A 91 15.36 -5.06 11.35
N THR A 92 15.08 -6.37 11.28
CA THR A 92 15.22 -7.28 12.43
C THR A 92 15.48 -8.72 11.99
N ALA A 93 16.26 -9.43 12.81
CA ALA A 93 16.52 -10.85 12.66
C ALA A 93 15.46 -11.74 13.33
N ASP A 94 14.72 -11.21 14.31
CA ASP A 94 13.70 -11.98 15.04
C ASP A 94 12.44 -12.17 14.16
N PRO A 95 11.99 -13.43 13.94
CA PRO A 95 10.88 -13.70 13.04
C PRO A 95 9.53 -13.16 13.54
N VAL A 96 9.30 -13.11 14.85
CA VAL A 96 8.04 -12.59 15.41
C VAL A 96 8.02 -11.07 15.31
N ASP A 97 9.16 -10.41 15.52
CA ASP A 97 9.31 -8.97 15.30
C ASP A 97 9.12 -8.57 13.83
N ARG A 98 9.50 -9.43 12.88
CA ARG A 98 9.18 -9.21 11.45
C ARG A 98 7.67 -9.17 11.20
N ILE A 99 6.92 -10.12 11.77
CA ILE A 99 5.45 -10.15 11.66
C ILE A 99 4.84 -8.91 12.32
N ARG A 100 5.35 -8.51 13.49
CA ARG A 100 4.94 -7.29 14.19
C ARG A 100 5.19 -6.04 13.34
N LEU A 101 6.37 -5.91 12.74
CA LEU A 101 6.72 -4.77 11.89
C LEU A 101 5.89 -4.72 10.60
N LEU A 102 5.56 -5.88 10.03
CA LEU A 102 4.62 -5.99 8.91
C LEU A 102 3.25 -5.45 9.30
N ALA A 103 2.67 -5.93 10.40
CA ALA A 103 1.36 -5.48 10.87
C ALA A 103 1.31 -3.96 11.13
N GLN A 104 2.35 -3.42 11.77
CA GLN A 104 2.48 -1.98 12.00
C GLN A 104 2.57 -1.18 10.69
N THR A 105 3.31 -1.71 9.69
CA THR A 105 3.48 -1.06 8.39
C THR A 105 2.19 -1.07 7.59
N VAL A 106 1.49 -2.21 7.54
CA VAL A 106 0.17 -2.35 6.91
C VAL A 106 -0.82 -1.36 7.51
N ARG A 107 -0.86 -1.24 8.85
CA ARG A 107 -1.72 -0.29 9.55
C ARG A 107 -1.37 1.16 9.21
N ARG A 108 -0.09 1.55 9.35
CA ARG A 108 0.39 2.92 9.12
C ARG A 108 0.15 3.40 7.69
N ARG A 109 0.35 2.53 6.70
CA ARG A 109 0.17 2.86 5.27
C ARG A 109 -1.28 2.67 4.80
N GLY A 110 -2.16 2.11 5.64
CA GLY A 110 -3.54 1.81 5.27
C GLY A 110 -3.65 0.73 4.19
N MET A 111 -2.70 -0.21 4.16
CA MET A 111 -2.64 -1.24 3.12
C MET A 111 -3.81 -2.22 3.19
N SER A 112 -4.37 -2.49 4.37
CA SER A 112 -5.60 -3.31 4.47
C SER A 112 -6.75 -2.75 3.65
N ARG A 113 -6.92 -1.41 3.62
CA ARG A 113 -7.96 -0.76 2.79
C ARG A 113 -7.65 -0.91 1.30
N LEU A 114 -6.38 -0.84 0.92
CA LEU A 114 -5.94 -1.04 -0.45
C LEU A 114 -6.19 -2.49 -0.89
N SER A 115 -5.78 -3.48 -0.09
CA SER A 115 -5.99 -4.90 -0.39
C SER A 115 -7.48 -5.24 -0.52
N ILE A 116 -8.35 -4.65 0.32
CA ILE A 116 -9.81 -4.81 0.19
C ILE A 116 -10.33 -4.20 -1.13
N ALA A 117 -9.87 -3.00 -1.49
CA ALA A 117 -10.26 -2.36 -2.75
C ALA A 117 -9.78 -3.16 -3.98
N MET A 118 -8.56 -3.72 -3.92
CA MET A 118 -8.00 -4.59 -4.95
C MET A 118 -8.80 -5.88 -5.10
N ARG A 119 -9.22 -6.51 -3.99
CA ARG A 119 -10.08 -7.70 -4.02
C ARG A 119 -11.45 -7.41 -4.62
N ALA A 120 -12.06 -6.27 -4.29
CA ALA A 120 -13.31 -5.86 -4.92
C ALA A 120 -13.15 -5.59 -6.43
N TRP A 121 -11.99 -5.07 -6.85
CA TRP A 121 -11.69 -4.89 -8.27
C TRP A 121 -11.46 -6.25 -8.98
N ALA A 122 -10.76 -7.18 -8.32
CA ALA A 122 -10.49 -8.53 -8.82
C ALA A 122 -11.75 -9.34 -9.17
N GLU A 123 -12.91 -9.03 -8.59
CA GLU A 123 -14.19 -9.65 -8.97
C GLU A 123 -14.58 -9.40 -10.44
N SER A 124 -14.01 -8.38 -11.08
CA SER A 124 -14.40 -7.93 -12.42
C SER A 124 -13.24 -7.71 -13.39
N ASP A 125 -11.98 -7.78 -12.93
CA ASP A 125 -10.80 -7.49 -13.75
C ASP A 125 -9.70 -8.54 -13.52
N PRO A 126 -9.34 -9.33 -14.55
CA PRO A 126 -8.31 -10.37 -14.44
C PRO A 126 -6.94 -9.85 -14.02
N ARG A 127 -6.60 -8.59 -14.32
CA ARG A 127 -5.30 -8.00 -13.93
C ARG A 127 -5.24 -7.79 -12.43
N ALA A 128 -6.32 -7.29 -11.85
CA ALA A 128 -6.44 -7.13 -10.40
C ALA A 128 -6.50 -8.48 -9.69
N GLN A 129 -7.16 -9.48 -10.28
CA GLN A 129 -7.16 -10.84 -9.75
C GLN A 129 -5.74 -11.41 -9.67
N ALA A 130 -5.00 -11.41 -10.78
CA ALA A 130 -3.62 -11.90 -10.81
C ALA A 130 -2.71 -11.13 -9.82
N ALA A 131 -2.93 -9.82 -9.67
CA ALA A 131 -2.20 -9.01 -8.70
C ALA A 131 -2.51 -9.39 -7.24
N VAL A 132 -3.78 -9.67 -6.91
CA VAL A 132 -4.18 -10.14 -5.57
C VAL A 132 -3.59 -11.51 -5.27
N GLU A 133 -3.68 -12.45 -6.21
CA GLU A 133 -3.09 -13.79 -6.06
C GLU A 133 -1.58 -13.69 -5.79
N ARG A 134 -0.86 -12.90 -6.59
CA ARG A 134 0.59 -12.70 -6.40
C ARG A 134 0.93 -12.02 -5.08
N HIS A 135 0.15 -11.02 -4.67
CA HIS A 135 0.32 -10.36 -3.38
C HIS A 135 0.15 -11.36 -2.22
N ASP A 136 -0.87 -12.22 -2.31
CA ASP A 136 -1.16 -13.23 -1.29
C ASP A 136 -0.07 -14.29 -1.23
N ASP A 137 0.44 -14.77 -2.37
CA ASP A 137 1.55 -15.72 -2.44
C ASP A 137 2.81 -15.16 -1.75
N LEU A 138 3.15 -13.89 -2.00
CA LEU A 138 4.30 -13.23 -1.39
C LEU A 138 4.15 -13.10 0.13
N LEU A 139 2.97 -12.71 0.62
CA LEU A 139 2.71 -12.61 2.05
C LEU A 139 2.63 -13.96 2.74
N MET A 140 2.01 -14.96 2.12
CA MET A 140 1.96 -16.33 2.63
C MET A 140 3.38 -16.87 2.78
N ALA A 141 4.20 -16.78 1.73
CA ALA A 141 5.59 -17.24 1.78
C ALA A 141 6.40 -16.54 2.88
N PHE A 142 6.27 -15.22 3.02
CA PHE A 142 6.96 -14.46 4.05
C PHE A 142 6.53 -14.83 5.47
N LEU A 143 5.22 -14.92 5.72
CA LEU A 143 4.67 -15.22 7.04
C LEU A 143 4.94 -16.67 7.44
N THR A 144 4.80 -17.62 6.53
CA THR A 144 5.14 -19.03 6.77
C THR A 144 6.61 -19.18 7.12
N ASP A 145 7.53 -18.55 6.37
CA ASP A 145 8.97 -18.54 6.68
C ASP A 145 9.26 -17.99 8.09
N CYS A 146 8.61 -16.89 8.48
CA CYS A 146 8.75 -16.34 9.83
C CYS A 146 8.23 -17.32 10.90
N LEU A 147 7.07 -17.94 10.68
CA LEU A 147 6.47 -18.86 11.65
C LEU A 147 7.26 -20.17 11.79
N GLU A 148 7.85 -20.68 10.71
CA GLU A 148 8.78 -21.82 10.79
C GLU A 148 10.04 -21.47 11.60
N GLN A 149 10.61 -20.29 11.36
CA GLN A 149 11.75 -19.79 12.15
C GLN A 149 11.38 -19.56 13.62
N ALA A 150 10.11 -19.27 13.93
CA ALA A 150 9.58 -19.18 15.29
C ALA A 150 9.32 -20.55 15.94
N GLY A 151 9.48 -21.65 15.21
CA GLY A 151 9.43 -23.02 15.73
C GLY A 151 8.16 -23.81 15.43
N PHE A 152 7.27 -23.31 14.55
CA PHE A 152 6.11 -24.06 14.09
C PHE A 152 6.47 -25.04 12.96
N ALA A 153 5.74 -26.15 12.86
CA ALA A 153 5.84 -27.03 11.70
C ALA A 153 5.24 -26.36 10.45
N ASN A 154 5.74 -26.71 9.26
CA ASN A 154 5.33 -26.10 7.97
C ASN A 154 3.81 -26.02 7.77
N GLU A 155 3.09 -27.12 8.03
CA GLU A 155 1.63 -27.15 7.90
C GLU A 155 0.94 -26.15 8.85
N GLU A 156 1.37 -26.13 10.11
CA GLU A 156 0.83 -25.21 11.12
C GLU A 156 1.18 -23.75 10.81
N ALA A 157 2.41 -23.50 10.35
CA ALA A 157 2.88 -22.20 9.91
C ALA A 157 2.05 -21.67 8.73
N GLY A 158 1.68 -22.52 7.77
CA GLY A 158 0.79 -22.17 6.66
C GLY A 158 -0.60 -21.73 7.13
N VAL A 159 -1.24 -22.49 8.02
CA VAL A 159 -2.57 -22.15 8.56
C VAL A 159 -2.53 -20.84 9.36
N ARG A 160 -1.48 -20.64 10.18
CA ARG A 160 -1.29 -19.42 10.96
C ARG A 160 -1.00 -18.20 10.06
N ALA A 161 -0.21 -18.36 9.01
CA ALA A 161 0.02 -17.32 8.01
C ALA A 161 -1.30 -16.88 7.33
N TYR A 162 -2.11 -17.85 6.90
CA TYR A 162 -3.44 -17.58 6.35
C TYR A 162 -4.32 -16.82 7.34
N ALA A 163 -4.36 -17.24 8.61
CA ALA A 163 -5.13 -16.56 9.65
C ALA A 163 -4.69 -15.10 9.85
N LEU A 164 -3.38 -14.82 9.86
CA LEU A 164 -2.84 -13.46 9.98
C LEU A 164 -3.29 -12.56 8.81
N ILE A 165 -3.23 -13.07 7.57
CA ILE A 165 -3.69 -12.33 6.38
C ILE A 165 -5.19 -12.09 6.47
N ALA A 166 -5.98 -13.12 6.76
CA ALA A 166 -7.43 -13.02 6.89
C ALA A 166 -7.85 -11.99 7.96
N LEU A 167 -7.18 -12.00 9.12
CA LEU A 167 -7.39 -11.01 10.19
C LEU A 167 -7.04 -9.59 9.73
N GLY A 168 -5.93 -9.43 8.99
CA GLY A 168 -5.51 -8.13 8.45
C GLY A 168 -6.48 -7.55 7.41
N LEU A 169 -7.31 -8.40 6.79
CA LEU A 169 -8.35 -8.02 5.83
C LEU A 169 -9.74 -7.89 6.47
N GLY A 170 -9.94 -8.51 7.64
CA GLY A 170 -11.20 -8.50 8.36
C GLY A 170 -11.63 -7.11 8.80
N LYS A 171 -12.93 -6.81 8.68
CA LYS A 171 -13.58 -5.62 9.26
C LYS A 171 -14.58 -6.06 10.31
N VAL A 172 -14.11 -6.22 11.54
CA VAL A 172 -14.93 -6.65 12.66
C VAL A 172 -15.30 -5.43 13.51
N HIS A 173 -16.59 -5.24 13.78
CA HIS A 173 -17.05 -4.23 14.74
C HIS A 173 -16.96 -4.80 16.16
N ALA A 174 -15.86 -4.50 16.85
CA ALA A 174 -15.61 -4.95 18.22
C ALA A 174 -15.28 -3.74 19.13
N PRO A 175 -16.27 -2.90 19.47
CA PRO A 175 -16.04 -1.63 20.16
C PRO A 175 -15.50 -1.77 21.59
N HIS A 176 -15.59 -2.97 22.17
CA HIS A 176 -15.12 -3.29 23.51
C HIS A 176 -13.66 -3.78 23.55
N LEU A 177 -13.03 -3.99 22.39
CA LEU A 177 -11.63 -4.39 22.30
C LEU A 177 -10.77 -3.16 22.02
N ASP A 178 -9.68 -3.04 22.77
CA ASP A 178 -8.60 -2.12 22.40
C ASP A 178 -7.81 -2.72 21.23
N MET A 179 -7.86 -2.06 20.08
CA MET A 179 -7.22 -2.52 18.84
C MET A 179 -5.69 -2.53 18.93
N GLU A 180 -5.09 -1.71 19.79
CA GLU A 180 -3.64 -1.71 19.99
C GLU A 180 -3.22 -2.96 20.76
N THR A 181 -3.83 -3.21 21.92
CA THR A 181 -3.57 -4.42 22.71
C THR A 181 -3.97 -5.69 21.96
N LEU A 182 -5.08 -5.67 21.21
CA LEU A 182 -5.58 -6.82 20.45
C LEU A 182 -4.54 -7.37 19.47
N MET A 183 -3.83 -6.49 18.75
CA MET A 183 -2.83 -6.94 17.78
C MET A 183 -1.65 -7.64 18.45
N GLU A 184 -1.15 -7.12 19.57
CA GLU A 184 -0.08 -7.79 20.31
C GLU A 184 -0.54 -9.13 20.90
N GLN A 185 -1.78 -9.22 21.39
CA GLN A 185 -2.33 -10.50 21.86
C GLN A 185 -2.50 -11.51 20.71
N LEU A 186 -2.98 -11.07 19.55
CA LEU A 186 -3.10 -11.92 18.36
C LEU A 186 -1.72 -12.41 17.90
N ILE A 187 -0.70 -11.55 17.87
CA ILE A 187 0.68 -11.96 17.55
C ILE A 187 1.17 -12.99 18.57
N ARG A 188 0.92 -12.77 19.87
CA ARG A 188 1.30 -13.75 20.89
C ARG A 188 0.61 -15.10 20.68
N ILE A 189 -0.69 -15.12 20.41
CA ILE A 189 -1.47 -16.35 20.22
C ILE A 189 -1.09 -17.07 18.92
N LEU A 190 -0.86 -16.30 17.84
CA LEU A 190 -0.66 -16.84 16.50
C LEU A 190 0.81 -17.12 16.18
N CYS A 191 1.76 -16.42 16.81
CA CYS A 191 3.16 -16.43 16.39
C CYS A 191 4.14 -16.92 17.45
N VAL A 192 3.70 -17.22 18.68
CA VAL A 192 4.57 -17.76 19.73
C VAL A 192 4.11 -19.18 20.06
N PRO A 193 4.96 -20.21 19.88
CA PRO A 193 4.58 -21.56 20.25
C PRO A 193 4.38 -21.65 21.77
N PRO A 194 3.41 -22.46 22.24
CA PRO A 194 3.28 -22.71 23.67
C PRO A 194 4.57 -23.35 24.19
N ALA A 195 4.97 -22.99 25.41
CA ALA A 195 6.10 -23.66 26.07
C ALA A 195 5.83 -25.16 26.14
N LYS A 196 6.81 -25.97 25.72
CA LYS A 196 6.76 -27.43 25.82
C LYS A 196 6.85 -27.89 27.27
#